data_AF-A0A165IMG0-F1
#
_entry.id   AF-A0A165IMG0-F1
#
_cell.length_a   1.000
_cell.length_b   1.000
_cell.length_c   1.000
_cell.angle_alpha   90.00
_cell.angle_beta   90.00
_cell.angle_gamma   90.00
#
_symmetry.space_group_name_H-M   'P 1'
#
loop_
_entity.id
_entity.type
_entity.pdbx_description
1 polymer ?
#
loop_
_entity_poly.entity_id
_entity_poly.type
_entity_poly.pdbx_seq_one_letter_code
_entity_poly.pdbx_strand_id
1 'polypeptide(L)'
;LLGYVDDVFSFDDFYKMVLYKPYNRLMAPKQAALLHLWDWVGIPHSDDKQVSGSPLVIIGFEVDPNLMTITMSEESRSDLISKIEHFVSDRDSHDDGKRKLVEWQRLLGHANWALNAYPLLRPGLASSYDKIRGKSGSSWPVVLNTRVVRDLQWFARTLRSSSGVQLLDANDWQP
;
A
#
# COMPACT_ATOMS: atom_id res chain seq x y z
N LEU A 1 6.10 11.24 -16.84
CA LEU A 1 5.05 10.21 -16.87
C LEU A 1 5.61 8.96 -16.23
N LEU A 2 4.92 8.41 -15.24
CA LEU A 2 5.25 7.14 -14.59
C LEU A 2 4.12 6.17 -14.91
N GLY A 3 4.45 4.98 -15.40
CA GLY A 3 3.46 3.95 -15.74
C GLY A 3 3.70 2.69 -14.93
N TYR A 4 2.64 2.13 -14.37
CA TYR A 4 2.64 0.82 -13.73
C TYR A 4 1.46 0.00 -14.26
N VAL A 5 1.76 -0.95 -15.16
CA VAL A 5 0.74 -1.74 -15.88
C VAL A 5 -0.25 -0.83 -16.61
N ASP A 6 -1.48 -0.70 -16.11
CA ASP A 6 -2.56 0.12 -16.66
C ASP A 6 -2.73 1.47 -15.96
N ASP A 7 -2.03 1.69 -14.85
CA ASP A 7 -2.05 2.96 -14.13
C ASP A 7 -0.96 3.92 -14.62
N VAL A 8 -1.33 5.18 -14.83
CA VAL A 8 -0.41 6.22 -15.29
C VAL A 8 -0.51 7.46 -14.39
N PHE A 9 0.65 7.92 -13.92
CA PHE A 9 0.78 9.02 -12.97
C PHE A 9 1.75 10.09 -13.49
N SER A 10 1.50 11.34 -13.13
CA SER A 10 2.39 12.46 -13.41
C SER A 10 2.19 13.56 -12.38
N PHE A 11 3.16 14.46 -12.29
CA PHE A 11 3.03 15.75 -11.60
C PHE A 11 2.92 16.88 -12.64
N ASP A 12 2.26 17.96 -12.27
CA ASP A 12 2.14 19.18 -13.09
C ASP A 12 2.12 20.42 -12.18
N ASP A 13 2.36 21.59 -12.75
CA ASP A 13 2.29 22.85 -12.01
C ASP A 13 0.83 23.23 -11.77
N PHE A 14 0.45 23.42 -10.51
CA PHE A 14 -0.95 23.61 -10.09
C PHE A 14 -1.64 24.86 -10.69
N TYR A 15 -0.88 25.81 -11.26
CA TYR A 15 -1.41 27.08 -11.74
C TYR A 15 -1.91 27.05 -13.19
N LYS A 16 -1.63 25.98 -13.94
CA LYS A 16 -2.03 25.89 -15.35
C LYS A 16 -3.02 24.76 -15.54
N MET A 17 -4.18 25.09 -16.08
CA MET A 17 -5.23 24.12 -16.43
C MET A 17 -5.64 24.30 -17.88
N VAL A 18 -6.02 23.21 -18.54
CA VAL A 18 -6.51 23.20 -19.92
C VAL A 18 -7.85 22.48 -20.01
N LEU A 19 -8.73 22.92 -20.90
CA LEU A 19 -10.02 22.27 -21.12
C LEU A 19 -9.83 21.01 -21.96
N TYR A 20 -10.07 19.85 -21.36
CA TYR A 20 -10.20 18.60 -22.09
C TYR A 20 -11.65 18.43 -22.56
N LYS A 21 -11.88 18.75 -23.85
CA LYS A 21 -13.22 18.82 -24.44
C LYS A 21 -14.05 17.54 -24.35
N PRO A 22 -13.51 16.33 -24.54
CA PRO A 22 -14.31 15.10 -24.49
C PRO A 22 -15.05 14.90 -23.15
N TYR A 23 -14.50 15.41 -22.05
CA TYR A 23 -15.14 15.40 -20.73
C TYR A 23 -15.67 16.76 -20.29
N ASN A 24 -15.48 17.80 -21.10
CA ASN A 24 -15.82 19.18 -20.76
C ASN A 24 -15.28 19.62 -19.37
N ARG A 25 -14.04 19.23 -19.06
CA ARG A 25 -13.42 19.40 -17.74
C ARG A 25 -12.06 20.06 -17.84
N LEU A 26 -11.76 20.96 -16.90
CA LEU A 26 -10.42 21.52 -16.74
C LEU A 26 -9.49 20.48 -16.10
N MET A 27 -8.35 20.21 -16.73
CA MET A 27 -7.38 19.20 -16.32
C MET A 27 -5.96 19.75 -16.37
N ALA A 28 -5.04 19.08 -15.68
CA ALA A 28 -3.62 19.37 -15.78
C ALA A 28 -3.12 19.16 -17.23
N PRO A 29 -2.25 20.04 -17.76
CA PRO A 29 -1.75 19.97 -19.12
C PRO A 29 -1.23 18.59 -19.55
N LYS A 30 -0.42 17.94 -18.72
CA LYS A 30 0.12 16.61 -19.01
C LYS A 30 -0.96 15.53 -19.02
N GLN A 31 -1.96 15.64 -18.14
CA GLN A 31 -3.10 14.72 -18.11
C GLN A 31 -3.93 14.86 -19.39
N ALA A 32 -4.32 16.08 -19.76
CA ALA A 32 -5.08 16.32 -20.99
C ALA A 32 -4.30 15.90 -22.26
N ALA A 33 -2.98 16.14 -22.29
CA ALA A 33 -2.13 15.72 -23.41
C ALA A 33 -2.07 14.19 -23.55
N LEU A 34 -2.00 13.46 -22.42
CA LEU A 34 -2.07 12.00 -22.43
C LEU A 34 -3.42 11.50 -22.94
N LEU A 35 -4.53 12.10 -22.49
CA LEU A 35 -5.86 11.71 -22.95
C LEU A 35 -6.04 11.97 -24.45
N HIS A 36 -5.53 13.09 -24.97
CA HIS A 36 -5.52 13.34 -26.41
C HIS A 36 -4.67 12.32 -27.20
N LEU A 37 -3.56 11.86 -26.62
CA LEU A 37 -2.80 10.76 -27.22
C LEU A 37 -3.62 9.47 -27.23
N TRP A 38 -4.33 9.15 -26.15
CA TRP A 38 -5.20 7.97 -26.10
C TRP A 38 -6.38 8.06 -27.06
N ASP A 39 -7.01 9.23 -27.19
CA ASP A 39 -8.02 9.52 -28.22
C ASP A 39 -7.47 9.21 -29.62
N TRP A 40 -6.24 9.65 -29.91
CA TRP A 40 -5.60 9.46 -31.20
C TRP A 40 -5.24 8.00 -31.49
N VAL A 41 -4.76 7.25 -30.48
CA VAL A 41 -4.46 5.81 -30.62
C VAL A 41 -5.74 4.96 -30.61
N GLY A 42 -6.84 5.47 -30.04
CA GLY A 42 -8.07 4.72 -29.82
C GLY A 42 -8.04 3.85 -28.56
N ILE A 43 -7.28 4.25 -27.54
CA ILE A 43 -7.27 3.59 -26.23
C ILE A 43 -8.48 4.08 -25.42
N PRO A 44 -9.36 3.21 -24.91
CA PRO A 44 -10.50 3.63 -24.12
C PRO A 44 -10.07 4.16 -22.75
N HIS A 45 -10.71 5.24 -22.30
CA HIS A 45 -10.53 5.82 -20.97
C HIS A 45 -11.84 6.43 -20.47
N SER A 46 -11.97 6.63 -19.16
CA SER A 46 -13.18 7.17 -18.52
C SER A 46 -12.86 8.36 -17.60
N ASP A 47 -13.79 9.32 -17.51
CA ASP A 47 -13.63 10.59 -16.77
C ASP A 47 -13.54 10.36 -15.26
N ASP A 48 -14.34 9.42 -14.73
CA ASP A 48 -14.36 9.04 -13.32
C ASP A 48 -13.02 8.50 -12.82
N LYS A 49 -12.20 7.94 -13.71
CA LYS A 49 -10.85 7.48 -13.42
C LYS A 49 -9.79 8.57 -13.54
N GLN A 50 -10.13 9.73 -14.09
CA GLN A 50 -9.22 10.87 -14.23
C GLN A 50 -9.18 11.68 -12.95
N VAL A 51 -8.32 11.25 -12.03
CA VAL A 51 -8.11 11.92 -10.73
C VAL A 51 -6.90 12.84 -10.77
N SER A 52 -6.96 13.94 -10.01
CA SER A 52 -5.85 14.89 -9.82
C SER A 52 -6.00 15.60 -8.48
N GLY A 53 -4.89 16.12 -7.94
CA GLY A 53 -4.84 16.77 -6.64
C GLY A 53 -3.73 16.22 -5.75
N SER A 54 -3.77 16.59 -4.47
CA SER A 54 -2.90 16.06 -3.42
C SER A 54 -3.69 16.03 -2.11
N PRO A 55 -3.67 14.91 -1.35
CA PRO A 55 -3.05 13.62 -1.68
C PRO A 55 -3.83 12.84 -2.76
N LEU A 56 -3.18 11.86 -3.38
CA LEU A 56 -3.79 10.94 -4.35
C LEU A 56 -3.58 9.48 -3.95
N VAL A 57 -4.58 8.63 -4.23
CA VAL A 57 -4.43 7.19 -4.09
C VAL A 57 -3.77 6.62 -5.34
N ILE A 58 -2.58 6.06 -5.18
CA ILE A 58 -1.79 5.41 -6.24
C ILE A 58 -1.59 3.96 -5.83
N ILE A 59 -2.04 3.02 -6.68
CA ILE A 59 -1.96 1.55 -6.46
C ILE A 59 -2.46 1.09 -5.07
N GLY A 60 -3.33 1.86 -4.40
CA GLY A 60 -3.84 1.57 -3.06
C GLY A 60 -3.09 2.22 -1.88
N PHE A 61 -2.13 3.11 -2.15
CA PHE A 61 -1.47 3.94 -1.15
C PHE A 61 -1.83 5.41 -1.33
N GLU A 62 -1.93 6.13 -0.22
CA GLU A 62 -2.04 7.59 -0.21
C GLU A 62 -0.65 8.19 -0.44
N VAL A 63 -0.53 8.96 -1.51
CA VAL A 63 0.69 9.66 -1.90
C VAL A 63 0.45 11.15 -1.73
N ASP A 64 1.17 11.74 -0.79
CA ASP A 64 1.17 13.18 -0.55
C ASP A 64 2.51 13.78 -0.98
N PRO A 65 2.60 14.39 -2.17
CA PRO A 65 3.81 15.06 -2.62
C PRO A 65 4.16 16.33 -1.82
N ASN A 66 3.22 16.94 -1.08
CA ASN A 66 3.53 18.12 -0.26
C ASN A 66 4.18 17.73 1.07
N LEU A 67 3.72 16.62 1.66
CA LEU A 67 4.34 16.04 2.85
C LEU A 67 5.51 15.09 2.52
N MET A 68 5.70 14.79 1.23
CA MET A 68 6.70 13.86 0.72
C MET A 68 6.54 12.44 1.31
N THR A 69 5.30 12.05 1.62
CA THR A 69 4.97 10.79 2.29
C THR A 69 4.16 9.85 1.41
N ILE A 70 4.45 8.55 1.56
CA ILE A 70 3.59 7.47 1.08
C ILE A 70 3.06 6.70 2.29
N THR A 71 1.74 6.59 2.40
CA THR A 71 1.04 5.98 3.54
C THR A 71 -0.02 4.99 3.06
N MET A 72 -0.40 4.08 3.96
CA MET A 72 -1.66 3.34 3.81
C MET A 72 -2.80 4.20 4.36
N SER A 73 -4.00 4.04 3.81
CA SER A 73 -5.20 4.62 4.42
C SER A 73 -5.37 4.14 5.85
N GLU A 74 -5.96 4.98 6.70
CA GLU A 74 -6.20 4.66 8.12
C GLU A 74 -6.99 3.36 8.28
N GLU A 75 -7.97 3.14 7.41
CA GLU A 75 -8.80 1.94 7.41
C GLU A 75 -7.96 0.69 7.12
N SER A 76 -7.16 0.69 6.05
CA SER A 76 -6.31 -0.44 5.69
C SER A 76 -5.25 -0.72 6.75
N ARG A 77 -4.69 0.35 7.33
CA ARG A 77 -3.75 0.25 8.45
C ARG A 77 -4.39 -0.39 9.68
N SER A 78 -5.57 0.10 10.08
CA SER A 78 -6.32 -0.40 11.24
C SER A 78 -6.77 -1.85 11.06
N ASP A 79 -7.21 -2.22 9.86
CA ASP A 79 -7.57 -3.61 9.51
C ASP A 79 -6.36 -4.55 9.61
N LEU A 80 -5.19 -4.16 9.08
CA LEU A 80 -3.96 -4.96 9.19
C LEU A 80 -3.54 -5.14 10.66
N ILE A 81 -3.54 -4.07 11.44
CA ILE A 81 -3.22 -4.12 12.87
C ILE A 81 -4.18 -5.08 13.60
N SER A 82 -5.48 -4.94 13.37
CA SER A 82 -6.50 -5.79 13.98
C SER A 82 -6.32 -7.26 13.60
N LYS A 83 -6.00 -7.54 12.33
CA LYS A 83 -5.69 -8.89 11.85
C LYS A 83 -4.46 -9.49 12.54
N ILE A 84 -3.41 -8.70 12.76
CA ILE A 84 -2.23 -9.15 13.49
C ILE A 84 -2.57 -9.46 14.95
N GLU A 85 -3.26 -8.54 15.63
CA GLU A 85 -3.64 -8.70 17.04
C GLU A 85 -4.53 -9.93 17.26
N HIS A 86 -5.54 -10.12 16.41
CA HIS A 86 -6.39 -11.32 16.44
C HIS A 86 -5.64 -12.61 16.05
N PHE A 87 -4.61 -12.52 15.21
CA PHE A 87 -3.83 -13.68 14.82
C PHE A 87 -3.00 -14.23 15.97
N VAL A 88 -2.42 -13.33 16.79
CA VAL A 88 -1.54 -13.67 17.91
C VAL A 88 -2.25 -13.81 19.26
N SER A 89 -3.50 -13.35 19.38
CA SER A 89 -4.29 -13.50 20.60
C SER A 89 -4.78 -14.94 20.78
N ASP A 90 -4.96 -15.34 22.03
CA ASP A 90 -5.70 -16.54 22.39
C ASP A 90 -7.17 -16.33 22.02
N ARG A 91 -7.71 -17.18 21.14
CA ARG A 91 -9.07 -17.04 20.60
C ARG A 91 -10.14 -17.53 21.57
N ASP A 92 -9.82 -18.56 22.35
CA ASP A 92 -10.68 -19.14 23.39
C ASP A 92 -9.84 -19.89 24.44
N SER A 93 -10.52 -20.41 25.47
CA SER A 93 -9.88 -21.19 26.55
C SER A 93 -9.26 -22.52 26.11
N HIS A 94 -9.51 -22.95 24.87
CA HIS A 94 -9.02 -24.19 24.27
C HIS A 94 -8.08 -23.92 23.07
N ASP A 95 -7.62 -22.67 22.89
CA ASP A 95 -6.74 -22.31 21.79
C ASP A 95 -5.42 -23.09 21.91
N ASP A 96 -5.16 -23.94 20.91
CA ASP A 96 -3.97 -24.78 20.86
C ASP A 96 -2.73 -24.02 20.37
N GLY A 97 -2.86 -22.70 20.18
CA GLY A 97 -1.81 -21.80 19.73
C GLY A 97 -1.42 -22.04 18.27
N LYS A 98 -2.23 -22.77 17.48
CA LYS A 98 -1.95 -23.06 16.07
C LYS A 98 -2.85 -22.27 15.16
N ARG A 99 -2.31 -21.93 13.99
CA ARG A 99 -3.05 -21.29 12.89
C ARG A 99 -2.80 -22.09 11.62
N LYS A 100 -3.81 -22.22 10.77
CA LYS A 100 -3.65 -22.92 9.48
C LYS A 100 -2.64 -22.18 8.62
N LEU A 101 -1.84 -22.89 7.84
CA LEU A 101 -0.84 -22.29 6.96
C LEU A 101 -1.42 -21.20 6.05
N VAL A 102 -2.66 -21.36 5.57
CA VAL A 102 -3.36 -20.34 4.77
C VAL A 102 -3.60 -19.04 5.54
N GLU A 103 -3.83 -19.10 6.86
CA GLU A 103 -3.99 -17.89 7.70
C GLU A 103 -2.66 -17.14 7.81
N TRP A 104 -1.55 -17.87 7.99
CA TRP A 104 -0.20 -17.27 7.96
C TRP A 104 0.08 -16.59 6.62
N GLN A 105 -0.19 -17.27 5.52
CA GLN A 105 0.08 -16.75 4.17
C GLN A 105 -0.77 -15.50 3.87
N ARG A 106 -2.04 -15.50 4.26
CA ARG A 106 -2.92 -14.32 4.11
C ARG A 106 -2.43 -13.14 4.94
N LEU A 107 -2.06 -13.38 6.19
CA LEU A 107 -1.53 -12.33 7.07
C LEU A 107 -0.21 -11.77 6.52
N LEU A 108 0.73 -12.65 6.13
CA LEU A 108 2.02 -12.25 5.60
C LEU A 108 1.91 -11.56 4.25
N GLY A 109 0.97 -11.96 3.39
CA GLY A 109 0.68 -11.24 2.15
C GLY A 109 0.24 -9.81 2.42
N HIS A 110 -0.70 -9.62 3.35
CA HIS A 110 -1.18 -8.29 3.72
C HIS A 110 -0.10 -7.43 4.41
N ALA A 111 0.67 -8.02 5.33
CA ALA A 111 1.77 -7.32 5.99
C ALA A 111 2.91 -6.98 5.03
N ASN A 112 3.21 -7.85 4.06
CA ASN A 112 4.19 -7.59 3.02
C ASN A 112 3.75 -6.47 2.08
N TRP A 113 2.44 -6.34 1.82
CA TRP A 113 1.91 -5.19 1.08
C TRP A 113 2.21 -3.87 1.81
N ALA A 114 2.01 -3.83 3.13
CA ALA A 114 2.33 -2.65 3.94
C ALA A 114 3.81 -2.24 3.86
N LEU A 115 4.75 -3.17 3.60
CA LEU A 115 6.17 -2.85 3.50
C LEU A 115 6.51 -1.89 2.35
N ASN A 116 5.65 -1.73 1.34
CA ASN A 116 5.84 -0.72 0.30
C ASN A 116 5.76 0.71 0.86
N ALA A 117 4.92 0.92 1.89
CA ALA A 117 4.80 2.18 2.62
C ALA A 117 5.56 2.20 3.96
N TYR A 118 6.05 1.04 4.44
CA TYR A 118 6.72 0.89 5.74
C TYR A 118 7.87 -0.16 5.71
N PRO A 119 8.91 0.01 4.86
CA PRO A 119 9.99 -0.96 4.65
C PRO A 119 10.79 -1.26 5.93
N LEU A 120 10.86 -0.30 6.87
CA LEU A 120 11.53 -0.50 8.15
C LEU A 120 10.84 -1.55 9.06
N LEU A 121 9.60 -1.95 8.75
CA LEU A 121 8.90 -3.01 9.47
C LEU A 121 9.30 -4.43 9.02
N ARG A 122 10.08 -4.56 7.94
CA ARG A 122 10.48 -5.85 7.36
C ARG A 122 11.07 -6.85 8.39
N PRO A 123 11.91 -6.44 9.36
CA PRO A 123 12.42 -7.35 10.38
C PRO A 123 11.33 -8.07 11.18
N GLY A 124 10.16 -7.43 11.37
CA GLY A 124 9.03 -8.00 12.11
C GLY A 124 8.38 -9.21 11.43
N LEU A 125 8.64 -9.45 10.14
CA LEU A 125 8.09 -10.59 9.40
C LEU A 125 9.06 -11.78 9.27
N ALA A 126 10.35 -11.59 9.58
CA ALA A 126 11.39 -12.59 9.34
C ALA A 126 11.11 -13.92 10.07
N SER A 127 10.77 -13.85 11.36
CA SER A 127 10.44 -15.04 12.16
C SER A 127 9.27 -15.82 11.60
N SER A 128 8.29 -15.13 11.02
CA SER A 128 7.08 -15.72 10.48
C SER A 128 7.34 -16.42 9.14
N TYR A 129 8.12 -15.80 8.25
CA TYR A 129 8.56 -16.45 7.02
C TYR A 129 9.42 -17.68 7.30
N ASP A 130 10.37 -17.60 8.24
CA ASP A 130 11.16 -18.75 8.67
C ASP A 130 10.26 -19.87 9.21
N LYS A 131 9.22 -19.53 9.96
CA LYS A 131 8.29 -20.49 10.57
C LYS A 131 7.47 -21.28 9.54
N ILE A 132 7.14 -20.66 8.42
CA ILE A 132 6.34 -21.28 7.34
C ILE A 132 7.18 -21.76 6.15
N ARG A 133 8.51 -21.59 6.20
CA ARG A 133 9.41 -21.98 5.12
C ARG A 133 9.31 -23.47 4.83
N GLY A 134 9.19 -23.80 3.54
CA GLY A 134 9.10 -25.18 3.06
C GLY A 134 7.80 -25.92 3.43
N LYS A 135 6.83 -25.24 4.05
CA LYS A 135 5.55 -25.83 4.42
C LYS A 135 4.56 -25.76 3.27
N SER A 136 3.80 -26.83 3.06
CA SER A 136 2.75 -26.93 2.05
C SER A 136 1.46 -27.48 2.67
N GLY A 137 0.33 -27.28 1.99
CA GLY A 137 -1.00 -27.67 2.48
C GLY A 137 -1.70 -26.57 3.27
N SER A 138 -2.79 -26.03 2.71
CA SER A 138 -3.49 -24.85 3.24
C SER A 138 -4.03 -25.01 4.66
N SER A 139 -4.49 -26.23 5.02
CA SER A 139 -5.06 -26.57 6.32
C SER A 139 -4.02 -26.99 7.37
N TRP A 140 -2.74 -27.06 7.00
CA TRP A 140 -1.72 -27.60 7.90
C TRP A 140 -1.52 -26.68 9.11
N PRO A 141 -1.65 -27.18 10.35
CA PRO A 141 -1.57 -26.33 11.54
C PRO A 141 -0.11 -25.96 11.83
N VAL A 142 0.14 -24.67 12.07
CA VAL A 142 1.46 -24.13 12.40
C VAL A 142 1.37 -23.37 13.72
N VAL A 143 2.19 -23.79 14.68
CA VAL A 143 2.26 -23.23 16.05
C VAL A 143 2.80 -21.81 16.05
N LEU A 144 2.15 -20.92 16.80
CA LEU A 144 2.67 -19.61 17.19
C LEU A 144 3.67 -19.81 18.33
N ASN A 145 4.90 -19.35 18.15
CA ASN A 145 5.89 -19.33 19.23
C ASN A 145 6.11 -17.91 19.74
N THR A 146 6.69 -17.79 20.93
CA THR A 146 6.93 -16.51 21.60
C THR A 146 7.69 -15.52 20.72
N ARG A 147 8.64 -15.99 19.91
CA ARG A 147 9.40 -15.15 18.97
C ARG A 147 8.49 -14.54 17.90
N VAL A 148 7.67 -15.35 17.22
CA VAL A 148 6.72 -14.85 16.21
C VAL A 148 5.75 -13.86 16.83
N VAL A 149 5.15 -14.20 17.98
CA VAL A 149 4.18 -13.34 18.65
C VAL A 149 4.79 -11.99 18.96
N ARG A 150 5.99 -11.96 19.55
CA ARG A 150 6.72 -10.73 19.85
C ARG A 150 7.02 -9.91 18.60
N ASP A 151 7.51 -10.54 17.54
CA ASP A 151 7.94 -9.84 16.31
C ASP A 151 6.72 -9.27 15.55
N LEU A 152 5.59 -10.00 15.52
CA LEU A 152 4.32 -9.51 14.96
C LEU A 152 3.68 -8.40 15.81
N GLN A 153 3.72 -8.50 17.14
CA GLN A 153 3.26 -7.43 18.03
C GLN A 153 4.13 -6.17 17.91
N TRP A 154 5.44 -6.33 17.71
CA TRP A 154 6.33 -5.22 17.39
C TRP A 154 5.95 -4.57 16.05
N PHE A 155 5.66 -5.37 15.02
CA PHE A 155 5.18 -4.87 13.73
C PHE A 155 3.91 -4.02 13.90
N ALA A 156 2.88 -4.54 14.57
CA ALA A 156 1.61 -3.85 14.78
C ALA A 156 1.76 -2.56 15.58
N ARG A 157 2.52 -2.58 16.69
CA ARG A 157 2.77 -1.39 17.50
C ARG A 157 3.53 -0.32 16.72
N THR A 158 4.55 -0.71 15.97
CA THR A 158 5.36 0.23 15.19
C THR A 158 4.53 0.81 14.04
N LEU A 159 3.77 -0.02 13.32
CA LEU A 159 2.86 0.43 12.26
C LEU A 159 1.84 1.47 12.76
N ARG A 160 1.30 1.28 13.97
CA ARG A 160 0.36 2.22 14.60
C ARG A 160 0.96 3.62 14.82
N SER A 161 2.25 3.69 15.20
CA SER A 161 2.94 4.95 15.46
C SER A 161 3.66 5.55 14.25
N SER A 162 3.81 4.79 13.16
CA SER A 162 4.53 5.23 11.97
C SER A 162 3.75 6.28 11.17
N SER A 163 4.44 7.35 10.79
CA SER A 163 3.91 8.43 9.94
C SER A 163 4.00 8.15 8.43
N GLY A 164 4.38 6.93 8.03
CA GLY A 164 4.68 6.58 6.63
C GLY A 164 6.18 6.58 6.34
N VAL A 165 6.55 6.45 5.06
CA VAL A 165 7.92 6.71 4.63
C VAL A 165 7.99 8.07 3.96
N GLN A 166 8.97 8.87 4.42
CA GLN A 166 9.52 9.97 3.63
C GLN A 166 10.55 9.40 2.66
N LEU A 167 10.11 9.06 1.44
CA LEU A 167 11.00 8.57 0.38
C LEU A 167 11.54 9.69 -0.50
N LEU A 168 10.93 10.87 -0.42
CA LEU A 168 11.21 11.97 -1.31
C LEU A 168 11.93 13.06 -0.51
N ASP A 169 13.22 13.24 -0.78
CA ASP A 169 13.95 14.42 -0.34
C ASP A 169 13.94 15.42 -1.50
N ALA A 170 13.57 16.67 -1.21
CA ALA A 170 13.58 17.73 -2.22
C ALA A 170 15.03 18.16 -2.45
N ASN A 171 15.77 17.39 -3.24
CA ASN A 171 17.08 17.84 -3.72
C ASN A 171 16.85 18.99 -4.70
N ASP A 172 17.04 20.21 -4.20
CA ASP A 172 17.08 21.51 -4.88
C ASP A 172 16.73 21.49 -6.38
N TRP A 173 15.52 21.93 -6.71
CA TRP A 173 15.25 22.48 -8.03
C TRP A 173 15.81 23.90 -8.04
N GLN A 174 17.12 24.05 -8.32
CA GLN A 174 17.65 25.37 -8.63
C GLN A 174 17.07 25.85 -9.98
N PRO A 175 16.77 27.16 -10.13
CA PRO A 175 16.15 27.74 -11.33
C PRO A 175 16.93 27.48 -12.63
#